data_AF-A0A5B7BB51-F1
#
_entry.id   AF-A0A5B7BB51-F1
#
_cell.length_a   1.000
_cell.length_b   1.000
_cell.length_c   1.000
_cell.angle_alpha   90.00
_cell.angle_beta   90.00
_cell.angle_gamma   90.00
#
_symmetry.space_group_name_H-M   'P 1'
#
loop_
_entity.id
_entity.type
_entity.pdbx_description
1 polymer ?
#
loop_
_entity_poly.entity_id
_entity_poly.type
_entity_poly.pdbx_seq_one_letter_code
_entity_poly.pdbx_strand_id
1 'polypeptide(L)'
;DAGSVLAQICLGYNHPISGNATVNLLAKLATLKRFSEISLNGLKLSKPVVDSLCQLAKTSCLSGLMLGGTSIGIDGALQLTDSLSCGTQELLKLDLSYCGLTSQYIVRLNAEVSLVGGILEMNLGGNPIMQEGGNALVSLLIDSQCCLKILVLSKCHLGLVG
;
A
#
# COMPACT_ATOMS: atom_id res chain seq x y z
N ASP A 1 -18.25 -7.61 20.78
CA ASP A 1 -17.18 -6.85 21.44
C ASP A 1 -16.04 -7.81 21.72
N ALA A 2 -15.08 -7.93 20.80
CA ALA A 2 -13.92 -8.77 21.06
C ALA A 2 -12.88 -7.88 21.74
N GLY A 3 -12.66 -8.05 23.04
CA GLY A 3 -11.59 -7.42 23.81
C GLY A 3 -10.18 -7.85 23.37
N SER A 4 -9.99 -8.09 22.08
CA SER A 4 -8.72 -8.45 21.48
C SER A 4 -7.78 -7.25 21.56
N VAL A 5 -6.58 -7.52 22.06
CA VAL A 5 -5.46 -6.57 22.08
C VAL A 5 -4.62 -6.64 20.80
N LEU A 6 -5.02 -7.48 19.83
CA LEU A 6 -4.29 -7.67 18.59
C LEU A 6 -4.28 -6.38 17.76
N ALA A 7 -3.08 -5.82 17.55
CA ALA A 7 -2.87 -4.64 16.73
C ALA A 7 -2.27 -4.96 15.36
N GLN A 8 -1.49 -6.04 15.27
CA GLN A 8 -0.73 -6.39 14.07
C GLN A 8 -0.88 -7.87 13.72
N ILE A 9 -0.94 -8.17 12.42
CA ILE A 9 -0.83 -9.54 11.91
C ILE A 9 0.12 -9.61 10.71
N CYS A 10 1.01 -10.60 10.70
CA CYS A 10 1.95 -10.84 9.61
C CYS A 10 1.72 -12.23 9.04
N LEU A 11 1.15 -12.30 7.83
CA LEU A 11 0.77 -13.54 7.15
C LEU A 11 1.61 -13.80 5.90
N GLY A 12 2.55 -12.92 5.59
CA GLY A 12 3.38 -13.01 4.40
C GLY A 12 4.10 -14.36 4.24
N TYR A 13 4.44 -14.68 3.00
CA TYR A 13 5.24 -15.86 2.60
C TYR A 13 4.66 -17.23 3.01
N ASN A 14 3.38 -17.29 3.33
CA ASN A 14 2.67 -18.54 3.58
C ASN A 14 2.04 -19.07 2.28
N HIS A 15 2.30 -20.33 1.93
CA HIS A 15 1.67 -20.96 0.76
C HIS A 15 1.26 -22.41 1.05
N PRO A 16 0.01 -22.81 0.74
CA PRO A 16 -1.08 -22.00 0.18
C PRO A 16 -1.93 -21.29 1.26
N ILE A 17 -2.37 -20.06 0.98
CA ILE A 17 -3.52 -19.43 1.66
C ILE A 17 -4.58 -19.16 0.61
N SER A 18 -5.80 -19.67 0.79
CA SER A 18 -6.88 -19.42 -0.15
C SER A 18 -7.38 -17.97 -0.04
N GLY A 19 -7.74 -17.36 -1.18
CA GLY A 19 -8.27 -15.99 -1.19
C GLY A 19 -9.51 -15.82 -0.30
N ASN A 20 -10.36 -16.86 -0.21
CA ASN A 20 -11.54 -16.84 0.67
C ASN A 20 -11.17 -16.83 2.16
N ALA A 21 -10.13 -17.57 2.55
CA ALA A 21 -9.63 -17.54 3.92
C ALA A 21 -9.09 -16.14 4.26
N THR A 22 -8.35 -15.51 3.34
CA THR A 22 -7.85 -14.14 3.52
C THR A 22 -9.00 -13.14 3.64
N VAL A 23 -10.01 -13.19 2.76
CA VAL A 23 -11.19 -12.31 2.82
C VAL A 23 -11.92 -12.45 4.16
N ASN A 24 -12.18 -13.68 4.61
CA ASN A 24 -12.84 -13.92 5.89
C ASN A 24 -12.02 -13.39 7.07
N LEU A 25 -10.70 -13.51 7.00
CA LEU A 25 -9.82 -12.97 8.03
C LEU A 25 -9.88 -11.44 8.05
N LEU A 26 -9.74 -10.79 6.89
CA LEU A 26 -9.84 -9.32 6.78
C LEU A 26 -11.17 -8.80 7.33
N ALA A 27 -12.28 -9.48 7.04
CA ALA A 27 -13.58 -9.13 7.58
C ALA A 27 -13.63 -9.22 9.12
N LYS A 28 -12.97 -10.21 9.73
CA LYS A 28 -12.85 -10.31 11.19
C LYS A 28 -11.94 -9.22 11.76
N LEU A 29 -10.81 -8.92 11.11
CA LEU A 29 -9.88 -7.89 11.54
C LEU A 29 -10.54 -6.50 11.55
N ALA A 30 -11.41 -6.21 10.58
CA ALA A 30 -12.19 -4.97 10.54
C ALA A 30 -13.11 -4.75 11.76
N THR A 31 -13.43 -5.81 12.52
CA THR A 31 -14.22 -5.70 13.76
C THR A 31 -13.38 -5.36 14.99
N LEU A 32 -12.04 -5.38 14.87
CA LEU A 32 -11.11 -5.18 15.98
C LEU A 32 -10.72 -3.70 16.09
N LYS A 33 -11.19 -3.03 17.14
CA LYS A 33 -10.96 -1.58 17.36
C LYS A 33 -9.48 -1.17 17.46
N ARG A 34 -8.59 -2.11 17.82
CA ARG A 34 -7.15 -1.84 18.02
C ARG A 34 -6.29 -2.31 16.87
N PHE A 35 -6.87 -2.93 15.85
CA PHE A 35 -6.13 -3.44 14.71
C PHE A 35 -5.67 -2.28 13.82
N SER A 36 -4.39 -2.24 13.52
CA SER A 36 -3.78 -1.15 12.76
C SER A 36 -2.74 -1.63 11.75
N GLU A 37 -2.21 -2.85 11.83
CA GLU A 37 -1.13 -3.28 10.95
C GLU A 37 -1.33 -4.67 10.34
N ILE A 38 -1.12 -4.75 9.02
CA ILE A 38 -1.17 -6.02 8.30
C ILE A 38 -0.03 -6.18 7.30
N SER A 39 0.65 -7.33 7.35
CA SER A 39 1.61 -7.74 6.34
C SER A 39 1.13 -8.98 5.59
N LEU A 40 1.02 -8.86 4.27
CA LEU A 40 0.72 -9.94 3.32
C LEU A 40 1.87 -10.16 2.33
N ASN A 41 3.09 -9.76 2.69
CA ASN A 41 4.24 -9.80 1.78
C ASN A 41 4.44 -11.19 1.15
N GLY A 42 4.73 -11.25 -0.15
CA GLY A 42 4.99 -12.48 -0.89
C GLY A 42 3.75 -13.35 -1.15
N LEU A 43 2.55 -12.93 -0.74
CA LEU A 43 1.32 -13.62 -1.09
C LEU A 43 0.78 -13.13 -2.43
N LYS A 44 0.40 -14.03 -3.33
CA LYS A 44 -0.33 -13.64 -4.55
C LYS A 44 -1.77 -13.25 -4.19
N LEU A 45 -2.12 -11.99 -4.36
CA LEU A 45 -3.45 -11.49 -4.00
C LEU A 45 -4.38 -11.49 -5.21
N SER A 46 -5.56 -12.08 -5.05
CA SER A 46 -6.63 -12.00 -6.04
C SER A 46 -7.43 -10.71 -5.87
N LYS A 47 -8.18 -10.31 -6.90
CA LYS A 47 -9.03 -9.12 -6.86
C LYS A 47 -9.97 -9.07 -5.63
N PRO A 48 -10.68 -10.16 -5.24
CA PRO A 48 -11.50 -10.13 -4.02
C PRO A 48 -10.72 -9.82 -2.74
N VAL A 49 -9.46 -10.24 -2.66
CA VAL A 49 -8.60 -9.93 -1.51
C VAL A 49 -8.21 -8.45 -1.51
N VAL A 50 -7.87 -7.89 -2.67
CA VAL A 50 -7.60 -6.45 -2.83
C VAL A 50 -8.83 -5.62 -2.49
N ASP A 51 -10.02 -6.02 -2.96
CA ASP A 51 -11.28 -5.33 -2.64
C ASP A 51 -11.56 -5.38 -1.13
N SER A 52 -11.30 -6.51 -0.47
CA SER A 52 -11.46 -6.64 0.98
C SER A 52 -10.43 -5.83 1.77
N LEU A 53 -9.19 -5.68 1.27
CA LEU A 53 -8.18 -4.79 1.85
C LEU A 53 -8.61 -3.32 1.73
N CYS A 54 -9.23 -2.93 0.62
CA CYS A 54 -9.78 -1.59 0.44
C CYS A 54 -10.88 -1.30 1.47
N GLN A 55 -11.75 -2.28 1.75
CA GLN A 55 -12.77 -2.14 2.79
C GLN A 55 -12.14 -2.03 4.19
N LEU A 56 -11.11 -2.82 4.48
CA LEU A 56 -10.37 -2.73 5.74
C LEU A 56 -9.73 -1.35 5.91
N ALA A 57 -9.07 -0.83 4.87
CA ALA A 57 -8.45 0.49 4.86
C ALA A 57 -9.45 1.64 5.15
N LYS A 58 -10.69 1.52 4.64
CA LYS A 58 -11.75 2.52 4.86
C LYS A 58 -12.39 2.46 6.24
N THR A 59 -12.36 1.29 6.89
CA THR A 59 -13.10 1.04 8.14
C THR A 59 -12.19 0.99 9.37
N SER A 60 -10.89 0.82 9.18
CA SER A 60 -9.91 0.67 10.26
C SER A 60 -8.87 1.79 10.21
N CYS A 61 -8.37 2.17 11.38
CA CYS A 61 -7.26 3.11 11.50
C CYS A 61 -5.93 2.38 11.29
N LEU A 62 -5.63 2.02 10.02
CA LEU A 62 -4.38 1.35 9.69
C LEU A 62 -3.19 2.31 9.88
N SER A 63 -2.17 1.85 10.59
CA SER A 63 -0.84 2.49 10.65
C SER A 63 0.15 1.83 9.69
N GLY A 64 -0.12 0.62 9.21
CA GLY A 64 0.78 -0.13 8.35
C GLY A 64 0.10 -1.15 7.46
N LEU A 65 0.40 -1.10 6.16
CA LEU A 65 -0.05 -2.05 5.15
C LEU A 65 1.16 -2.49 4.33
N MET A 66 1.62 -3.74 4.54
CA MET A 66 2.76 -4.29 3.81
C MET A 66 2.29 -5.33 2.81
N LEU A 67 2.51 -5.05 1.52
CA LEU A 67 2.08 -5.85 0.39
C LEU A 67 3.24 -6.17 -0.56
N GLY A 68 4.49 -6.10 -0.08
CA GLY A 68 5.67 -6.34 -0.89
C GLY A 68 5.64 -7.71 -1.58
N GLY A 69 5.85 -7.78 -2.89
CA GLY A 69 5.86 -9.04 -3.64
C GLY A 69 4.49 -9.67 -3.87
N THR A 70 3.40 -8.91 -3.73
CA THR A 70 2.03 -9.43 -3.89
C THR A 70 1.51 -9.47 -5.32
N SER A 71 2.22 -8.82 -6.25
CA SER A 71 1.85 -8.71 -7.67
C SER A 71 0.44 -8.15 -7.91
N ILE A 72 -0.01 -7.21 -7.08
CA ILE A 72 -1.34 -6.57 -7.22
C ILE A 72 -1.45 -5.65 -8.45
N GLY A 73 -0.33 -5.28 -9.06
CA GLY A 73 -0.28 -4.41 -10.24
C GLY A 73 -0.71 -2.96 -9.96
N ILE A 74 -0.73 -2.16 -11.02
CA ILE A 74 -0.99 -0.72 -10.96
C ILE A 74 -2.43 -0.44 -10.49
N ASP A 75 -3.42 -1.12 -11.06
CA ASP A 75 -4.83 -0.88 -10.73
C ASP A 75 -5.14 -1.24 -9.28
N GLY A 76 -4.63 -2.39 -8.79
CA GLY A 76 -4.80 -2.80 -7.40
C GLY A 76 -4.11 -1.84 -6.42
N ALA A 77 -2.91 -1.36 -6.77
CA ALA A 77 -2.19 -0.38 -5.96
C ALA A 77 -2.91 0.97 -5.90
N LEU A 78 -3.43 1.48 -7.02
CA LEU A 78 -4.21 2.73 -7.05
C LEU A 78 -5.49 2.61 -6.22
N GLN A 79 -6.23 1.51 -6.38
CA GLN A 79 -7.45 1.25 -5.62
C GLN A 79 -7.20 1.23 -4.10
N LEU A 80 -6.07 0.66 -3.67
CA LEU A 80 -5.67 0.66 -2.27
C LEU A 80 -5.22 2.04 -1.79
N THR A 81 -4.42 2.75 -2.59
CA THR A 81 -3.94 4.10 -2.27
C THR A 81 -5.12 5.05 -2.06
N ASP A 82 -6.10 5.03 -2.97
CA ASP A 82 -7.37 5.75 -2.85
C ASP A 82 -8.12 5.40 -1.56
N SER A 83 -8.24 4.11 -1.25
CA SER A 83 -8.94 3.67 -0.04
C SER A 83 -8.26 4.15 1.26
N LEU A 84 -6.95 4.35 1.24
CA LEU A 84 -6.17 4.84 2.38
C LEU A 84 -6.23 6.37 2.53
N SER A 85 -6.53 7.10 1.46
CA SER A 85 -6.69 8.56 1.47
C SER A 85 -7.93 9.05 2.24
N CYS A 86 -8.89 8.15 2.51
CA CYS A 86 -10.17 8.47 3.15
C CYS A 86 -10.06 8.68 4.68
N GLY A 87 -8.93 8.36 5.30
CA GLY A 87 -8.74 8.41 6.76
C GLY A 87 -8.04 9.68 7.26
N THR A 88 -8.44 10.17 8.44
CA THR A 88 -7.74 11.22 9.19
C THR A 88 -6.50 10.66 9.93
N GLN A 89 -5.74 9.80 9.27
CA GLN A 89 -4.67 9.02 9.90
C GLN A 89 -3.38 9.84 10.02
N GLU A 90 -2.74 9.78 11.20
CA GLU A 90 -1.52 10.54 11.50
C GLU A 90 -0.25 9.88 10.96
N LEU A 91 -0.26 8.58 10.66
CA LEU A 91 0.91 7.86 10.14
C LEU A 91 0.52 6.54 9.47
N LEU A 92 0.65 6.47 8.15
CA LEU A 92 0.49 5.22 7.40
C LEU A 92 1.78 4.83 6.68
N LYS A 93 2.24 3.61 6.95
CA LYS A 93 3.31 2.93 6.23
C LYS A 93 2.72 2.04 5.15
N LEU A 94 3.06 2.29 3.89
CA LEU A 94 2.60 1.51 2.75
C LEU A 94 3.79 0.87 2.02
N ASP A 95 3.89 -0.46 2.06
CA ASP A 95 4.89 -1.21 1.30
C ASP A 95 4.27 -1.86 0.06
N LEU A 96 4.64 -1.34 -1.11
CA LEU A 96 4.28 -1.81 -2.44
C LEU A 96 5.51 -2.30 -3.22
N SER A 97 6.56 -2.72 -2.53
CA SER A 97 7.77 -3.23 -3.18
C SER A 97 7.47 -4.47 -4.03
N TYR A 98 8.13 -4.63 -5.18
CA TYR A 98 7.92 -5.78 -6.09
C TYR A 98 6.43 -6.10 -6.40
N CYS A 99 5.57 -5.09 -6.50
CA CYS A 99 4.14 -5.24 -6.80
C CYS A 99 3.81 -5.18 -8.30
N GLY A 100 4.82 -5.00 -9.16
CA GLY A 100 4.62 -4.87 -10.61
C GLY A 100 4.20 -3.47 -11.03
N LEU A 101 4.70 -2.44 -10.33
CA LEU A 101 4.42 -1.03 -10.63
C LEU A 101 5.39 -0.49 -11.68
N THR A 102 4.95 0.49 -12.47
CA THR A 102 5.76 1.19 -13.48
C THR A 102 5.67 2.71 -13.28
N SER A 103 6.31 3.51 -14.14
CA SER A 103 6.17 4.98 -14.16
C SER A 103 4.70 5.43 -14.16
N GLN A 104 3.81 4.67 -14.80
CA GLN A 104 2.38 4.95 -14.88
C GLN A 104 1.71 5.08 -13.51
N TYR A 105 2.13 4.31 -12.50
CA TYR A 105 1.60 4.45 -11.14
C TYR A 105 1.89 5.85 -10.58
N ILE A 106 3.13 6.33 -10.72
CA ILE A 106 3.53 7.67 -10.24
C ILE A 106 2.81 8.76 -11.01
N VAL A 107 2.69 8.63 -12.33
CA VAL A 107 1.95 9.59 -13.17
C VAL A 107 0.49 9.71 -12.72
N ARG A 108 -0.13 8.60 -12.31
CA ARG A 108 -1.50 8.62 -11.76
C ARG A 108 -1.57 9.25 -10.38
N LEU A 109 -0.58 9.03 -9.50
CA LEU A 109 -0.51 9.75 -8.22
C LEU A 109 -0.34 11.26 -8.42
N ASN A 110 0.45 11.70 -9.39
CA ASN A 110 0.58 13.13 -9.72
C ASN A 110 -0.72 13.76 -10.24
N ALA A 111 -1.58 12.98 -10.90
CA ALA A 111 -2.88 13.46 -11.34
C ALA A 111 -3.83 13.73 -10.16
N GLU A 112 -3.60 13.09 -9.01
CA GLU A 112 -4.43 13.21 -7.82
C GLU A 112 -3.57 13.03 -6.55
N VAL A 113 -2.77 14.06 -6.23
CA VAL A 113 -1.79 14.00 -5.13
C VAL A 113 -2.44 13.75 -3.77
N SER A 114 -3.71 14.14 -3.59
CA SER A 114 -4.48 13.85 -2.38
C SER A 114 -4.53 12.36 -2.01
N LEU A 115 -4.34 11.45 -2.98
CA LEU A 115 -4.25 10.00 -2.73
C LEU A 115 -3.10 9.63 -1.78
N VAL A 116 -1.99 10.39 -1.79
CA VAL A 116 -0.84 10.17 -0.91
C VAL A 116 -0.82 11.07 0.32
N GLY A 117 -1.83 11.92 0.51
CA GLY A 117 -1.88 12.88 1.62
C GLY A 117 -1.96 12.24 3.00
N GLY A 118 -2.42 10.99 3.11
CA GLY A 118 -2.43 10.22 4.37
C GLY A 118 -1.20 9.33 4.57
N ILE A 119 -0.28 9.23 3.60
CA ILE A 119 0.83 8.28 3.61
C ILE A 119 2.11 9.00 4.04
N LEU A 120 2.75 8.52 5.10
CA LEU A 120 4.02 9.08 5.59
C LEU A 120 5.24 8.28 5.13
N GLU A 121 5.10 6.95 4.99
CA GLU A 121 6.17 6.10 4.51
C GLU A 121 5.66 5.26 3.34
N MET A 122 6.31 5.37 2.18
CA MET A 122 5.98 4.59 0.99
C MET A 122 7.21 3.83 0.49
N ASN A 123 7.09 2.52 0.33
CA ASN A 123 8.11 1.69 -0.28
C ASN A 123 7.68 1.20 -1.66
N LEU A 124 8.42 1.62 -2.69
CA LEU A 124 8.22 1.23 -4.09
C LEU A 124 9.37 0.38 -4.63
N GLY A 125 10.26 -0.08 -3.76
CA GLY A 125 11.48 -0.78 -4.15
C GLY A 125 11.23 -2.01 -5.03
N GLY A 126 12.13 -2.29 -5.97
CA GLY A 126 12.03 -3.45 -6.86
C GLY A 126 10.95 -3.34 -7.94
N ASN A 127 10.26 -2.21 -8.05
CA ASN A 127 9.36 -1.93 -9.17
C ASN A 127 10.09 -1.16 -10.29
N PRO A 128 9.89 -1.49 -11.57
CA PRO A 128 10.47 -0.77 -12.69
C PRO A 128 9.83 0.62 -12.90
N ILE A 129 10.05 1.55 -11.98
CA ILE A 129 9.56 2.94 -12.05
C ILE A 129 10.22 3.71 -13.19
N MET A 130 11.45 3.33 -13.56
CA MET A 130 12.22 3.94 -14.65
C MET A 130 12.54 5.42 -14.43
N GLN A 131 13.35 6.00 -15.30
CA GLN A 131 13.73 7.42 -15.22
C GLN A 131 12.53 8.37 -15.33
N GLU A 132 11.57 8.06 -16.21
CA GLU A 132 10.34 8.85 -16.35
C GLU A 132 9.56 8.95 -15.03
N GLY A 133 9.39 7.81 -14.34
CA GLY A 133 8.74 7.79 -13.03
C GLY A 133 9.57 8.50 -11.95
N GLY A 134 10.90 8.43 -12.03
CA GLY A 134 11.81 9.21 -11.18
C GLY A 134 11.60 10.71 -11.31
N ASN A 135 11.48 11.22 -12.54
CA ASN A 135 11.19 12.63 -12.80
C ASN A 135 9.80 13.02 -12.28
N ALA A 136 8.80 12.15 -12.49
CA ALA A 136 7.45 12.35 -11.99
C ALA A 136 7.39 12.38 -10.43
N LEU A 137 8.21 11.59 -9.75
CA LEU A 137 8.29 11.59 -8.27
C LEU A 137 8.71 12.96 -7.73
N VAL A 138 9.55 13.72 -8.44
CA VAL A 138 9.94 15.07 -7.99
C VAL A 138 8.71 15.96 -7.88
N SER A 139 7.84 15.97 -8.89
CA SER A 139 6.58 16.72 -8.87
C SER A 139 5.67 16.29 -7.72
N LEU A 140 5.58 14.99 -7.45
CA LEU A 140 4.79 14.46 -6.35
C LEU A 140 5.29 14.97 -4.99
N LEU A 141 6.61 15.00 -4.79
CA LEU A 141 7.24 15.31 -3.51
C LEU A 141 7.26 16.80 -3.16
N ILE A 142 7.23 17.69 -4.16
CA ILE A 142 7.19 19.15 -3.94
C ILE A 142 5.77 19.69 -3.80
N ASP A 143 4.75 18.88 -4.09
CA ASP A 143 3.35 19.29 -3.96
C ASP A 143 2.95 19.42 -2.48
N SER A 144 2.24 20.50 -2.16
CA SER A 144 1.79 20.81 -0.79
C SER A 144 0.86 19.78 -0.14
N GLN A 145 0.18 18.94 -0.93
CA GLN A 145 -0.70 17.87 -0.44
C GLN A 145 0.08 16.58 -0.15
N CYS A 146 1.36 16.50 -0.54
CA CYS A 146 2.19 15.34 -0.29
C CYS A 146 2.71 15.33 1.15
N CYS A 147 2.39 14.27 1.89
CA CYS A 147 2.82 14.10 3.29
C CYS A 147 3.97 13.11 3.45
N LEU A 148 4.53 12.58 2.35
CA LEU A 148 5.58 11.58 2.40
C LEU A 148 6.84 12.11 3.11
N LYS A 149 7.25 11.39 4.16
CA LYS A 149 8.50 11.64 4.91
C LYS A 149 9.58 10.62 4.58
N ILE A 150 9.18 9.40 4.24
CA ILE A 150 10.08 8.32 3.85
C ILE A 150 9.61 7.74 2.52
N LEU A 151 10.50 7.72 1.54
CA LEU A 151 10.28 7.11 0.24
C LEU A 151 11.43 6.13 -0.06
N VAL A 152 11.10 4.85 -0.26
CA VAL A 152 12.08 3.81 -0.58
C VAL A 152 11.99 3.45 -2.06
N LEU A 153 13.08 3.70 -2.80
CA LEU A 153 13.19 3.48 -4.25
C LEU A 153 14.32 2.50 -4.64
N SER A 154 14.72 1.62 -3.71
CA SER A 154 15.80 0.66 -3.97
C SER A 154 15.43 -0.23 -5.16
N LYS A 155 16.34 -0.42 -6.13
CA LYS A 155 16.12 -1.28 -7.32
C LYS A 155 14.94 -0.82 -8.21
N CYS A 156 14.72 0.48 -8.36
CA CYS A 156 13.63 1.03 -9.19
C CYS A 156 13.99 1.38 -10.65
N HIS A 157 15.23 1.11 -11.07
CA HIS A 157 15.74 1.43 -12.42
C HIS A 157 15.61 2.92 -12.80
N LEU A 158 15.85 3.84 -11.85
CA LEU A 158 15.66 5.29 -12.04
C LEU A 158 16.62 5.94 -13.07
N GLY A 159 17.50 5.17 -13.68
CA GLY A 159 18.50 5.65 -14.62
C GLY A 159 19.81 6.05 -13.93
N LEU A 160 20.74 6.57 -14.74
CA LEU A 160 22.09 6.97 -14.31
C LEU A 160 22.24 8.48 -14.08
N VAL A 161 21.19 9.25 -14.36
CA VAL A 161 21.21 10.71 -14.28
C VAL A 161 20.59 11.09 -12.93
N GLY A 162 21.43 11.60 -12.03
CA GLY A 162 21.05 12.03 -10.69
C GLY A 162 20.40 13.40 -10.67
#